data_AF-A0A7C5I024-F1
#
_entry.id   AF-A0A7C5I024-F1
#
_cell.length_a   1.000
_cell.length_b   1.000
_cell.length_c   1.000
_cell.angle_alpha   90.00
_cell.angle_beta   90.00
_cell.angle_gamma   90.00
#
_symmetry.space_group_name_H-M   'P 1'
#
loop_
_entity.id
_entity.type
_entity.pdbx_description
1 polymer ?
#
loop_
_entity_poly.entity_id
_entity_poly.type
_entity_poly.pdbx_seq_one_letter_code
_entity_poly.pdbx_strand_id
1 'polypeptide(L)'
;MSPYYNFYLCGFGWLFIMDRSHSGKRKMREKFEEIESRFQELKKKFKQKKISEREFRYQLKKLRLDAPDGRCWTIGARSGKWYYFDGDKWIEADPPSLQQGKAICIYCGFENDIHSEVCEYCGGRLDTKQIRCPECGFVLESPDQTCPVCEITSDKQAKEEKPEEKEKTDDFSQTAWDEIEKIEAQREQDEEKIEKEEAAVEAVEDLNEPNYIARFINPSSFFLFFGIFGLIVGLSLGAVVGATSLFSHFIAALPEFFSTLQGKIHGGLLFGLFGGLLGLLFLGVVGFLTAVVVNMILSLIGGIKLRIDKIEK
;
A
#
# COMPACT_ATOMS: atom_id res chain seq x y z
N MET A 1 -6.18 -48.39 -15.62
CA MET A 1 -7.32 -48.13 -16.53
C MET A 1 -8.51 -47.82 -15.63
N SER A 2 -8.86 -46.55 -15.50
CA SER A 2 -9.83 -46.07 -14.51
C SER A 2 -11.25 -46.52 -14.82
N PRO A 3 -12.04 -46.87 -13.79
CA PRO A 3 -13.48 -47.00 -13.89
C PRO A 3 -14.20 -45.71 -13.47
N TYR A 4 -15.41 -45.61 -13.99
CA TYR A 4 -16.48 -44.68 -13.62
C TYR A 4 -16.82 -44.77 -12.13
N TYR A 5 -17.22 -43.65 -11.51
CA TYR A 5 -18.44 -43.55 -10.68
C TYR A 5 -18.77 -42.08 -10.41
N ASN A 6 -20.04 -41.74 -10.59
CA ASN A 6 -20.66 -40.48 -10.15
C ASN A 6 -21.76 -40.88 -9.16
N PHE A 7 -21.69 -40.38 -7.92
CA PHE A 7 -22.81 -40.37 -6.97
C PHE A 7 -22.69 -39.14 -6.07
N TYR A 8 -23.85 -38.55 -5.83
CA TYR A 8 -24.13 -37.23 -5.30
C TYR A 8 -24.37 -37.23 -3.76
N LEU A 9 -24.12 -36.05 -3.14
CA LEU A 9 -24.70 -35.47 -1.89
C LEU A 9 -24.22 -36.06 -0.55
N CYS A 10 -23.95 -35.33 0.56
CA CYS A 10 -24.07 -33.94 1.03
C CYS A 10 -23.28 -33.89 2.38
N GLY A 11 -22.72 -32.82 2.96
CA GLY A 11 -22.78 -31.39 2.72
C GLY A 11 -21.88 -30.62 3.73
N PHE A 12 -21.78 -29.31 3.49
CA PHE A 12 -21.12 -28.25 4.26
C PHE A 12 -19.59 -28.13 4.19
N GLY A 13 -19.12 -27.12 3.46
CA GLY A 13 -17.83 -26.49 3.74
C GLY A 13 -17.05 -25.89 2.57
N TRP A 14 -17.53 -25.99 1.34
CA TRP A 14 -16.79 -25.49 0.16
C TRP A 14 -17.67 -24.57 -0.70
N LEU A 15 -18.02 -23.42 -0.15
CA LEU A 15 -18.44 -22.25 -0.93
C LEU A 15 -18.09 -20.97 -0.17
N PHE A 16 -16.80 -20.72 0.06
CA PHE A 16 -16.34 -19.44 0.65
C PHE A 16 -14.88 -19.13 0.24
N ILE A 17 -14.52 -19.32 -1.04
CA ILE A 17 -13.22 -18.86 -1.56
C ILE A 17 -13.43 -18.24 -2.95
N MET A 18 -14.27 -17.20 -3.04
CA MET A 18 -14.16 -16.18 -4.10
C MET A 18 -14.61 -14.76 -3.68
N ASP A 19 -15.04 -14.53 -2.43
CA ASP A 19 -15.59 -13.23 -2.00
C ASP A 19 -14.83 -12.57 -0.83
N ARG A 20 -13.50 -12.48 -0.90
CA ARG A 20 -12.68 -11.73 0.09
C ARG A 20 -11.94 -10.53 -0.51
N SER A 21 -11.72 -10.52 -1.82
CA SER A 21 -10.99 -9.46 -2.52
C SER A 21 -11.87 -8.23 -2.79
N HIS A 22 -13.16 -8.41 -3.10
CA HIS A 22 -14.09 -7.30 -3.36
C HIS A 22 -14.44 -6.49 -2.11
N SER A 23 -14.62 -7.16 -0.96
CA SER A 23 -14.97 -6.53 0.32
C SER A 23 -13.87 -5.58 0.84
N GLY A 24 -12.60 -5.97 0.73
CA GLY A 24 -11.46 -5.14 1.16
C GLY A 24 -11.29 -3.87 0.32
N LYS A 25 -11.52 -3.95 -0.99
CA LYS A 25 -11.40 -2.82 -1.93
C LYS A 25 -12.50 -1.78 -1.74
N ARG A 26 -13.75 -2.21 -1.58
CA ARG A 26 -14.88 -1.33 -1.27
C ARG A 26 -14.65 -0.56 0.03
N LYS A 27 -14.22 -1.26 1.08
CA LYS A 27 -13.91 -0.66 2.39
C LYS A 27 -12.83 0.41 2.31
N MET A 28 -11.85 0.28 1.41
CA MET A 28 -10.81 1.31 1.21
C MET A 28 -11.34 2.54 0.48
N ARG A 29 -12.19 2.37 -0.54
CA ARG A 29 -12.84 3.50 -1.23
C ARG A 29 -13.65 4.35 -0.25
N GLU A 30 -14.48 3.71 0.58
CA GLU A 30 -15.30 4.38 1.60
C GLU A 30 -14.45 5.21 2.57
N LYS A 31 -13.22 4.77 2.91
CA LYS A 31 -12.29 5.54 3.75
C LYS A 31 -11.73 6.78 3.06
N PHE A 32 -11.36 6.69 1.78
CA PHE A 32 -10.87 7.84 1.03
C PHE A 32 -11.98 8.90 0.89
N GLU A 33 -13.21 8.47 0.57
CA GLU A 33 -14.39 9.34 0.49
C GLU A 33 -14.72 9.99 1.84
N GLU A 34 -14.64 9.24 2.95
CA GLU A 34 -14.86 9.77 4.30
C GLU A 34 -13.85 10.87 4.65
N ILE A 35 -12.57 10.67 4.33
CA ILE A 35 -11.52 11.63 4.60
C ILE A 35 -11.70 12.89 3.76
N GLU A 36 -12.05 12.75 2.49
CA GLU A 36 -12.31 13.88 1.61
C GLU A 36 -13.50 14.71 2.11
N SER A 37 -14.60 14.06 2.51
CA SER A 37 -15.75 14.72 3.12
C SER A 37 -15.36 15.51 4.38
N ARG A 38 -14.61 14.90 5.29
CA ARG A 38 -14.09 15.56 6.51
C ARG A 38 -13.18 16.73 6.17
N PHE A 39 -12.34 16.61 5.14
CA PHE A 39 -11.48 17.70 4.68
C PHE A 39 -12.31 18.88 4.16
N GLN A 40 -13.36 18.65 3.38
CA GLN A 40 -14.22 19.72 2.89
C GLN A 40 -14.94 20.46 4.02
N GLU A 41 -15.44 19.72 5.03
CA GLU A 41 -16.01 20.34 6.23
C GLU A 41 -14.98 21.18 6.99
N LEU A 42 -13.77 20.65 7.17
CA LEU A 42 -12.68 21.33 7.84
C LEU A 42 -12.28 22.62 7.09
N LYS A 43 -12.19 22.55 5.76
CA LYS A 43 -11.91 23.69 4.88
C LYS A 43 -13.03 24.74 4.96
N LYS A 44 -14.29 24.32 5.03
CA LYS A 44 -15.43 25.22 5.24
C LYS A 44 -15.36 25.94 6.58
N LYS A 45 -15.06 25.23 7.68
CA LYS A 45 -14.87 25.82 9.02
C LYS A 45 -13.72 26.83 9.03
N PHE A 46 -12.61 26.51 8.34
CA PHE A 46 -11.47 27.41 8.23
C PHE A 46 -11.79 28.68 7.42
N LYS A 47 -12.45 28.55 6.26
CA LYS A 47 -12.92 29.69 5.45
C LYS A 47 -13.88 30.60 6.23
N GLN A 48 -14.70 30.01 7.10
CA GLN A 48 -15.62 30.74 7.98
C GLN A 48 -14.92 31.33 9.23
N LYS A 49 -13.60 31.21 9.35
CA LYS A 49 -12.80 31.63 10.52
C LYS A 49 -13.28 31.03 11.85
N LYS A 50 -13.99 29.89 11.81
CA LYS A 50 -14.46 29.16 13.01
C LYS A 50 -13.34 28.37 13.69
N ILE A 51 -12.27 28.10 12.96
CA ILE A 51 -11.06 27.43 13.46
C ILE A 51 -9.84 28.24 13.00
N SER A 52 -8.81 28.26 13.85
CA SER A 52 -7.54 28.92 13.53
C SER A 52 -6.74 28.10 12.52
N GLU A 53 -5.74 28.71 11.89
CA GLU A 53 -4.84 28.00 10.98
C GLU A 53 -4.05 26.88 11.67
N ARG A 54 -3.66 27.10 12.93
CA ARG A 54 -3.01 26.08 13.76
C ARG A 54 -3.93 24.89 13.99
N GLU A 55 -5.20 25.14 14.30
CA GLU A 55 -6.21 24.11 14.49
C GLU A 55 -6.50 23.38 13.17
N PHE A 56 -6.60 24.10 12.06
CA PHE A 56 -6.77 23.53 10.72
C PHE A 56 -5.63 22.56 10.38
N ARG A 57 -4.37 22.97 10.55
CA ARG A 57 -3.20 22.11 10.33
C ARG A 57 -3.18 20.89 11.24
N TYR A 58 -3.55 21.06 12.50
CA TYR A 58 -3.60 19.97 13.47
C TYR A 58 -4.68 18.93 13.11
N GLN A 59 -5.88 19.37 12.75
CA GLN A 59 -6.97 18.49 12.34
C GLN A 59 -6.67 17.81 11.00
N LEU A 60 -6.04 18.51 10.06
CA LEU A 60 -5.60 17.94 8.80
C LEU A 60 -4.60 16.79 9.00
N LYS A 61 -3.65 16.91 9.95
CA LYS A 61 -2.71 15.83 10.29
C LYS A 61 -3.40 14.55 10.76
N LYS A 62 -4.61 14.64 11.33
CA LYS A 62 -5.41 13.49 11.77
C LYS A 62 -6.15 12.78 10.63
N LEU A 63 -6.23 13.41 9.47
CA LEU A 63 -6.87 12.87 8.27
C LEU A 63 -5.92 12.01 7.41
N ARG A 64 -4.80 11.56 7.99
CA ARG A 64 -3.89 10.62 7.32
C ARG A 64 -4.48 9.22 7.30
N LEU A 65 -4.26 8.52 6.19
CA LEU A 65 -4.73 7.16 5.98
C LEU A 65 -3.56 6.23 5.70
N ASP A 66 -3.37 5.24 6.57
CA ASP A 66 -2.48 4.13 6.30
C ASP A 66 -3.22 3.10 5.43
N ALA A 67 -2.77 2.96 4.18
CA ALA A 67 -3.34 2.01 3.24
C ALA A 67 -2.67 0.61 3.37
N PRO A 68 -3.36 -0.49 2.98
CA PRO A 68 -2.82 -1.85 3.12
C PRO A 68 -1.55 -2.14 2.32
N ASP A 69 -1.27 -1.32 1.32
CA ASP A 69 -0.03 -1.35 0.53
C ASP A 69 1.18 -0.75 1.27
N GLY A 70 0.99 -0.33 2.53
CA GLY A 70 2.03 0.27 3.37
C GLY A 70 2.27 1.76 3.11
N ARG A 71 1.48 2.39 2.22
CA ARG A 71 1.60 3.82 1.93
C ARG A 71 0.74 4.64 2.88
N CYS A 72 1.29 5.76 3.35
CA CYS A 72 0.54 6.77 4.10
C CYS A 72 0.03 7.84 3.15
N TRP A 73 -1.28 8.06 3.12
CA TRP A 73 -1.96 9.04 2.27
C TRP A 73 -2.41 10.26 3.08
N THR A 74 -2.41 11.44 2.45
CA THR A 74 -2.94 12.69 3.01
C THR A 74 -3.47 13.61 1.92
N ILE A 75 -4.33 14.55 2.30
CA ILE A 75 -4.77 15.66 1.43
C ILE A 75 -3.90 16.89 1.69
N GLY A 76 -3.42 17.53 0.62
CA GLY A 76 -2.66 18.78 0.69
C GLY A 76 -3.52 19.95 1.18
N ALA A 77 -3.05 20.68 2.19
CA ALA A 77 -3.79 21.78 2.82
C ALA A 77 -4.24 22.87 1.84
N ARG A 78 -3.36 23.22 0.89
CA ARG A 78 -3.58 24.29 -0.11
C ARG A 78 -4.24 23.75 -1.37
N SER A 79 -3.65 22.71 -1.97
CA SER A 79 -4.09 22.14 -3.25
C SER A 79 -5.40 21.36 -3.13
N GLY A 80 -5.66 20.72 -1.98
CA GLY A 80 -6.75 19.78 -1.83
C GLY A 80 -6.56 18.47 -2.60
N LYS A 81 -5.38 18.25 -3.17
CA LYS A 81 -5.02 17.04 -3.90
C LYS A 81 -4.48 15.96 -2.97
N TRP A 82 -4.49 14.72 -3.43
CA TRP A 82 -3.96 13.59 -2.68
C TRP A 82 -2.45 13.47 -2.86
N TYR A 83 -1.79 13.10 -1.76
CA TYR A 83 -0.36 12.81 -1.72
C TYR A 83 -0.15 11.50 -0.95
N TYR A 84 0.82 10.70 -1.38
CA TYR A 84 1.35 9.60 -0.59
C TYR A 84 2.78 9.87 -0.16
N PHE A 85 3.19 9.33 0.98
CA PHE A 85 4.56 9.40 1.46
C PHE A 85 5.38 8.23 0.89
N ASP A 86 6.46 8.51 0.16
CA ASP A 86 7.32 7.50 -0.45
C ASP A 86 8.45 7.00 0.49
N GLY A 87 8.58 7.63 1.66
CA GLY A 87 9.67 7.40 2.61
C GLY A 87 10.56 8.63 2.81
N ASP A 88 10.52 9.57 1.88
CA ASP A 88 11.35 10.78 1.84
C ASP A 88 10.49 12.02 1.62
N LYS A 89 9.62 11.99 0.61
CA LYS A 89 8.78 13.12 0.19
C LYS A 89 7.32 12.74 -0.02
N TRP A 90 6.49 13.77 -0.09
CA TRP A 90 5.07 13.66 -0.44
C TRP A 90 4.91 13.76 -1.95
N ILE A 91 4.50 12.68 -2.59
CA ILE A 91 4.28 12.61 -4.03
C ILE A 91 2.78 12.77 -4.30
N GLU A 92 2.42 13.74 -5.13
CA GLU A 92 1.06 13.93 -5.62
C GLU A 92 0.65 12.71 -6.45
N ALA A 93 -0.46 12.07 -6.09
CA ALA A 93 -1.00 10.95 -6.85
C ALA A 93 -2.48 10.79 -6.56
N ASP A 94 -3.20 10.19 -7.50
CA ASP A 94 -4.57 9.77 -7.23
C ASP A 94 -4.57 8.49 -6.38
N PRO A 95 -5.40 8.42 -5.33
CA PRO A 95 -5.53 7.21 -4.53
C PRO A 95 -5.99 6.05 -5.41
N PRO A 96 -5.53 4.81 -5.12
CA PRO A 96 -5.79 3.64 -5.96
C PRO A 96 -7.28 3.33 -6.15
N SER A 97 -8.16 3.87 -5.29
CA SER A 97 -9.61 3.78 -5.44
C SER A 97 -10.18 4.66 -6.56
N LEU A 98 -9.52 5.76 -6.95
CA LEU A 98 -9.96 6.67 -8.02
C LEU A 98 -9.43 6.26 -9.41
N GLN A 99 -8.27 5.62 -9.50
CA GLN A 99 -7.70 5.17 -10.78
C GLN A 99 -8.33 3.86 -11.30
N GLN A 100 -8.88 3.02 -10.43
CA GLN A 100 -9.30 1.65 -10.81
C GLN A 100 -10.77 1.52 -11.23
N GLY A 101 -11.46 2.64 -11.40
CA GLY A 101 -12.87 2.68 -11.77
C GLY A 101 -13.11 3.25 -13.16
N LYS A 102 -12.08 3.42 -13.99
CA LYS A 102 -12.20 4.13 -15.25
C LYS A 102 -11.75 3.32 -16.45
N ALA A 103 -12.55 3.32 -17.50
CA ALA A 103 -12.28 2.69 -18.79
C ALA A 103 -12.22 3.77 -19.87
N ILE A 104 -11.18 3.73 -20.70
CA ILE A 104 -11.08 4.62 -21.85
C ILE A 104 -11.95 4.02 -22.97
N CYS A 105 -12.88 4.81 -23.51
CA CYS A 105 -13.70 4.41 -24.64
C CYS A 105 -12.83 4.21 -25.88
N ILE A 106 -12.84 2.99 -26.43
CA ILE A 106 -12.06 2.64 -27.63
C ILE A 106 -12.50 3.41 -28.89
N TYR A 107 -13.70 4.01 -28.90
CA TYR A 107 -14.24 4.71 -30.07
C TYR A 107 -13.90 6.20 -30.11
N CYS A 108 -13.73 6.86 -28.96
CA CYS A 108 -13.55 8.31 -28.90
C CYS A 108 -12.46 8.79 -27.92
N GLY A 109 -11.84 7.88 -27.16
CA GLY A 109 -10.83 8.22 -26.16
C GLY A 109 -11.39 8.85 -24.87
N PHE A 110 -12.71 8.99 -24.74
CA PHE A 110 -13.34 9.55 -23.55
C PHE A 110 -13.22 8.60 -22.34
N GLU A 111 -12.91 9.16 -21.18
CA GLU A 111 -12.76 8.43 -19.93
C GLU A 111 -14.14 8.19 -19.29
N ASN A 112 -14.54 6.92 -19.17
CA ASN A 112 -15.83 6.50 -18.62
C ASN A 112 -15.63 5.72 -17.32
N ASP A 113 -16.69 5.53 -16.53
CA ASP A 113 -16.66 4.56 -15.44
C ASP A 113 -16.52 3.12 -16.01
N ILE A 114 -15.75 2.26 -15.33
CA ILE A 114 -15.54 0.85 -15.71
C ILE A 114 -16.84 0.03 -15.67
N HIS A 115 -17.85 0.52 -14.96
CA HIS A 115 -19.19 -0.06 -14.91
C HIS A 115 -20.15 0.54 -15.94
N SER A 116 -19.76 1.58 -16.68
CA SER A 116 -20.58 2.12 -17.75
C SER A 116 -20.62 1.12 -18.91
N GLU A 117 -21.82 0.65 -19.27
CA GLU A 117 -22.01 -0.22 -20.45
C GLU A 117 -21.87 0.55 -21.76
N VAL A 118 -22.00 1.87 -21.69
CA VAL A 118 -22.02 2.79 -22.83
C VAL A 118 -21.21 4.03 -22.49
N CYS A 119 -20.45 4.53 -23.45
CA CYS A 119 -19.69 5.76 -23.34
C CYS A 119 -20.62 6.95 -23.19
N GLU A 120 -20.45 7.73 -22.12
CA GLU A 120 -21.28 8.90 -21.81
C GLU A 120 -21.14 10.01 -22.85
N TYR A 121 -20.02 10.05 -23.56
CA TYR A 121 -19.77 11.07 -24.58
C TYR A 121 -20.30 10.67 -25.95
N CYS A 122 -19.95 9.49 -26.46
CA CYS A 122 -20.26 9.08 -27.84
C CYS A 122 -21.38 8.05 -27.98
N GLY A 123 -21.89 7.50 -26.87
CA GLY A 123 -22.90 6.43 -26.91
C GLY A 123 -22.39 5.05 -27.35
N GLY A 124 -21.06 4.88 -27.49
CA GLY A 124 -20.45 3.61 -27.88
C GLY A 124 -20.42 2.58 -26.75
N ARG A 125 -20.79 1.32 -27.03
CA ARG A 125 -20.82 0.24 -26.03
C ARG A 125 -19.41 -0.13 -25.55
N LEU A 126 -19.18 -0.12 -24.24
CA LEU A 126 -17.87 -0.38 -23.62
C LEU A 126 -17.64 -1.88 -23.34
N ASP A 127 -18.67 -2.72 -23.49
CA ASP A 127 -18.67 -4.15 -23.15
C ASP A 127 -18.35 -5.09 -24.32
N THR A 128 -18.44 -4.63 -25.56
CA THR A 128 -18.33 -5.51 -26.73
C THR A 128 -16.96 -5.42 -27.41
N LYS A 129 -16.29 -6.58 -27.52
CA LYS A 129 -15.19 -6.86 -28.48
C LYS A 129 -15.60 -6.69 -29.96
N GLN A 130 -16.85 -6.32 -30.25
CA GLN A 130 -17.37 -6.12 -31.59
C GLN A 130 -17.25 -4.65 -31.96
N ILE A 131 -16.29 -4.36 -32.83
CA ILE A 131 -16.04 -3.04 -33.39
C ILE A 131 -17.14 -2.78 -34.42
N ARG A 132 -17.72 -1.57 -34.46
CA ARG A 132 -18.73 -1.19 -35.45
C ARG A 132 -18.27 0.05 -36.19
N CYS A 133 -18.58 0.14 -37.48
CA CYS A 133 -18.29 1.31 -38.30
C CYS A 133 -19.07 2.52 -37.74
N PRO A 134 -18.40 3.66 -37.46
CA PRO A 134 -19.04 4.83 -36.84
C PRO A 134 -20.06 5.53 -37.75
N GLU A 135 -19.99 5.31 -39.08
CA GLU A 135 -20.86 5.97 -40.04
C GLU A 135 -22.15 5.18 -40.31
N CYS A 136 -22.03 3.87 -40.53
CA CYS A 136 -23.16 3.01 -40.92
C CYS A 136 -23.54 1.92 -39.89
N GLY A 137 -22.79 1.78 -38.79
CA GLY A 137 -23.07 0.79 -37.74
C GLY A 137 -22.75 -0.67 -38.09
N PHE A 138 -22.17 -0.93 -39.27
CA PHE A 138 -21.75 -2.27 -39.71
C PHE A 138 -20.69 -2.88 -38.77
N VAL A 139 -20.81 -4.16 -38.42
CA VAL A 139 -19.87 -4.83 -37.50
C VAL A 139 -18.58 -5.18 -38.23
N LEU A 140 -17.44 -4.68 -37.74
CA LEU A 140 -16.10 -4.92 -38.27
C LEU A 140 -15.42 -6.06 -37.49
N GLU A 141 -14.63 -6.87 -38.18
CA GLU A 141 -13.87 -7.98 -37.59
C GLU A 141 -12.54 -7.49 -36.98
N SER A 142 -12.00 -6.37 -37.45
CA SER A 142 -10.82 -5.72 -36.89
C SER A 142 -10.88 -4.18 -37.01
N PRO A 143 -10.12 -3.42 -36.17
CA PRO A 143 -10.11 -1.96 -36.22
C PRO A 143 -9.63 -1.40 -37.56
N ASP A 144 -8.70 -2.11 -38.21
CA ASP A 144 -8.03 -1.68 -39.45
C ASP A 144 -8.80 -2.11 -40.71
N GLN A 145 -9.92 -2.82 -40.55
CA GLN A 145 -10.75 -3.26 -41.66
C GLN A 145 -11.52 -2.07 -42.25
N THR A 146 -11.29 -1.79 -43.53
CA THR A 146 -12.11 -0.85 -44.29
C THR A 146 -13.57 -1.32 -44.25
N CYS A 147 -14.47 -0.43 -43.84
CA CYS A 147 -15.88 -0.78 -43.77
C CYS A 147 -16.40 -1.16 -45.17
N PRO A 148 -16.97 -2.36 -45.39
CA PRO A 148 -17.42 -2.78 -46.72
C PRO A 148 -18.68 -2.04 -47.19
N VAL A 149 -19.36 -1.33 -46.30
CA VAL A 149 -20.55 -0.53 -46.61
C VAL A 149 -20.19 0.93 -46.90
N CYS A 150 -19.15 1.44 -46.23
CA CYS A 150 -18.83 2.87 -46.18
C CYS A 150 -17.46 3.22 -46.81
N GLU A 151 -16.61 2.22 -47.07
CA GLU A 151 -15.27 2.33 -47.69
C GLU A 151 -14.25 3.26 -46.96
N ILE A 152 -14.46 3.57 -45.68
CA ILE A 152 -13.56 4.41 -44.88
C ILE A 152 -12.59 3.56 -44.03
N THR A 153 -11.32 3.97 -43.95
CA THR A 153 -10.30 3.43 -43.02
C THR A 153 -10.13 4.33 -41.80
N SER A 154 -9.75 3.76 -40.65
CA SER A 154 -9.61 4.44 -39.35
C SER A 154 -8.49 5.50 -39.26
N ASP A 155 -7.68 5.68 -40.31
CA ASP A 155 -6.47 6.53 -40.26
C ASP A 155 -6.63 7.93 -40.87
N LYS A 156 -7.83 8.35 -41.27
CA LYS A 156 -8.06 9.69 -41.85
C LYS A 156 -8.59 10.74 -40.87
N GLN A 157 -8.02 10.80 -39.67
CA GLN A 157 -8.22 11.94 -38.75
C GLN A 157 -6.93 12.37 -38.03
N ALA A 158 -5.78 12.28 -38.72
CA ALA A 158 -4.52 12.83 -38.24
C ALA A 158 -3.80 13.59 -39.37
N LYS A 159 -4.43 14.63 -39.91
CA LYS A 159 -3.75 15.68 -40.68
C LYS A 159 -4.69 16.87 -40.85
N GLU A 160 -4.19 18.04 -40.44
CA GLU A 160 -4.69 19.43 -40.54
C GLU A 160 -4.70 20.05 -39.14
N GLU A 161 -3.98 21.12 -38.78
CA GLU A 161 -3.12 22.09 -39.46
C GLU A 161 -2.16 22.65 -38.39
N LYS A 162 -0.88 22.82 -38.72
CA LYS A 162 0.08 23.59 -37.90
C LYS A 162 0.22 24.97 -38.56
N PRO A 163 -0.05 26.09 -37.88
CA PRO A 163 0.16 27.39 -38.50
C PRO A 163 1.67 27.68 -38.61
N GLU A 164 2.09 28.03 -39.83
CA GLU A 164 3.41 28.60 -40.14
C GLU A 164 3.63 29.90 -39.38
N GLU A 165 4.68 29.92 -38.55
CA GLU A 165 5.18 31.12 -37.90
C GLU A 165 6.14 31.83 -38.87
N LYS A 166 5.75 33.03 -39.32
CA LYS A 166 6.58 33.88 -40.18
C LYS A 166 7.59 34.63 -39.33
N GLU A 167 8.86 34.35 -39.58
CA GLU A 167 10.00 35.16 -39.17
C GLU A 167 9.81 36.61 -39.64
N LYS A 168 9.76 37.53 -38.68
CA LYS A 168 9.84 38.96 -38.90
C LYS A 168 11.12 39.41 -38.20
N THR A 169 12.10 39.79 -39.00
CA THR A 169 13.33 40.43 -38.54
C THR A 169 12.99 41.88 -38.23
N ASP A 170 12.94 42.18 -36.94
CA ASP A 170 12.65 43.51 -36.43
C ASP A 170 13.95 44.09 -35.85
N ASP A 171 14.28 45.25 -36.39
CA ASP A 171 15.34 46.19 -36.03
C ASP A 171 15.65 46.25 -34.52
N PHE A 172 16.91 45.94 -34.21
CA PHE A 172 17.46 45.86 -32.86
C PHE A 172 17.66 47.27 -32.26
N SER A 173 16.65 47.75 -31.53
CA SER A 173 16.70 49.04 -30.84
C SER A 173 17.24 48.89 -29.40
N GLN A 174 17.92 49.94 -28.91
CA GLN A 174 18.57 50.01 -27.59
C GLN A 174 17.63 49.74 -26.40
N THR A 175 16.31 49.76 -26.57
CA THR A 175 15.35 49.42 -25.52
C THR A 175 15.37 47.95 -25.10
N ALA A 176 15.90 47.04 -25.93
CA ALA A 176 15.99 45.62 -25.63
C ALA A 176 17.09 45.30 -24.59
N TRP A 177 18.16 46.12 -24.54
CA TRP A 177 19.23 45.93 -23.55
C TRP A 177 18.80 46.35 -22.15
N ASP A 178 18.03 47.44 -22.03
CA ASP A 178 17.47 47.90 -20.74
C ASP A 178 16.47 46.89 -20.13
N GLU A 179 15.80 46.11 -20.98
CA GLU A 179 14.87 45.06 -20.55
C GLU A 179 15.62 43.80 -20.12
N ILE A 180 16.71 43.44 -20.81
CA ILE A 180 17.60 42.35 -20.41
C ILE A 180 18.28 42.66 -19.07
N GLU A 181 18.77 43.89 -18.86
CA GLU A 181 19.44 44.28 -17.60
C GLU A 181 18.47 44.22 -16.40
N LYS A 182 17.19 44.58 -16.61
CA LYS A 182 16.13 44.40 -15.59
C LYS A 182 15.82 42.93 -15.32
N ILE A 183 15.84 42.09 -16.35
CA ILE A 183 15.62 40.64 -16.20
C ILE A 183 16.78 40.01 -15.44
N GLU A 184 18.03 40.42 -15.70
CA GLU A 184 19.21 39.92 -15.00
C GLU A 184 19.21 40.35 -13.53
N ALA A 185 18.90 41.61 -13.24
CA ALA A 185 18.76 42.10 -11.86
C ALA A 185 17.63 41.40 -11.09
N GLN A 186 16.52 41.08 -11.76
CA GLN A 186 15.44 40.30 -11.15
C GLN A 186 15.89 38.86 -10.87
N ARG A 187 16.68 38.27 -11.78
CA ARG A 187 17.20 36.91 -11.61
C ARG A 187 18.17 36.79 -10.44
N GLU A 188 19.04 37.78 -10.24
CA GLU A 188 19.92 37.83 -9.06
C GLU A 188 19.13 37.93 -7.75
N GLN A 189 18.06 38.71 -7.73
CA GLN A 189 17.18 38.81 -6.54
C GLN A 189 16.40 37.52 -6.29
N ASP A 190 15.97 36.83 -7.35
CA ASP A 190 15.27 35.56 -7.24
C ASP A 190 16.22 34.44 -6.79
N GLU A 191 17.48 34.43 -7.25
CA GLU A 191 18.53 33.50 -6.80
C GLU A 191 18.83 33.68 -5.29
N GLU A 192 19.02 34.92 -4.83
CA GLU A 192 19.24 35.20 -3.39
C GLU A 192 18.02 34.81 -2.53
N LYS A 193 16.82 34.93 -3.09
CA LYS A 193 15.58 34.52 -2.41
C LYS A 193 15.45 33.00 -2.34
N ILE A 194 15.80 32.29 -3.41
CA ILE A 194 15.81 30.83 -3.45
C ILE A 194 16.82 30.28 -2.44
N GLU A 195 18.03 30.83 -2.37
CA GLU A 195 19.06 30.38 -1.42
C GLU A 195 18.62 30.56 0.04
N LYS A 196 17.92 31.66 0.35
CA LYS A 196 17.33 31.87 1.69
C LYS A 196 16.15 30.93 1.98
N GLU A 197 15.32 30.62 0.98
CA GLU A 197 14.23 29.65 1.13
C GLU A 197 14.77 28.22 1.29
N GLU A 198 15.81 27.83 0.55
CA GLU A 198 16.48 26.53 0.67
C GLU A 198 17.16 26.36 2.04
N ALA A 199 17.91 27.36 2.51
CA ALA A 199 18.51 27.35 3.85
C ALA A 199 17.45 27.29 4.96
N ALA A 200 16.30 27.92 4.77
CA ALA A 200 15.18 27.84 5.70
C ALA A 200 14.48 26.47 5.67
N VAL A 201 14.41 25.82 4.50
CA VAL A 201 13.87 24.47 4.34
C VAL A 201 14.78 23.45 4.99
N GLU A 202 16.09 23.53 4.77
CA GLU A 202 17.09 22.63 5.36
C GLU A 202 17.09 22.72 6.90
N ALA A 203 17.02 23.94 7.45
CA ALA A 203 16.88 24.16 8.89
C ALA A 203 15.57 23.61 9.49
N VAL A 204 14.50 23.53 8.68
CA VAL A 204 13.22 22.93 9.10
C VAL A 204 13.24 21.40 8.96
N GLU A 205 14.08 20.87 8.08
CA GLU A 205 14.23 19.44 7.82
C GLU A 205 15.04 18.75 8.94
N ASP A 206 16.09 19.39 9.45
CA ASP A 206 16.90 18.93 10.59
C ASP A 206 16.07 18.81 11.90
N LEU A 207 15.05 19.66 12.08
CA LEU A 207 14.11 19.56 13.21
C LEU A 207 13.05 18.47 13.03
N ASN A 208 12.93 17.91 11.83
CA ASN A 208 11.95 16.89 11.47
C ASN A 208 12.52 15.46 11.56
N GLU A 209 13.69 15.27 12.18
CA GLU A 209 14.22 13.94 12.47
C GLU A 209 13.13 13.07 13.15
N PRO A 210 12.78 11.92 12.54
CA PRO A 210 11.71 11.07 13.05
C PRO A 210 12.12 10.48 14.39
N ASN A 211 11.66 11.10 15.47
CA ASN A 211 11.75 10.53 16.80
C ASN A 211 10.81 9.31 16.87
N TYR A 212 11.35 8.11 16.67
CA TYR A 212 10.58 6.88 16.85
C TYR A 212 10.38 6.64 18.34
N ILE A 213 9.11 6.57 18.77
CA ILE A 213 8.75 6.28 20.16
C ILE A 213 8.18 4.87 20.23
N ALA A 214 8.99 3.93 20.70
CA ALA A 214 8.54 2.56 20.96
C ALA A 214 7.73 2.53 22.26
N ARG A 215 6.40 2.34 22.15
CA ARG A 215 5.47 2.34 23.30
C ARG A 215 4.97 0.96 23.70
N PHE A 216 4.96 0.01 22.78
CA PHE A 216 4.33 -1.29 22.98
C PHE A 216 4.95 -2.36 22.12
N ILE A 217 5.14 -3.54 22.72
CA ILE A 217 5.61 -4.76 22.07
C ILE A 217 4.45 -5.75 22.09
N ASN A 218 4.11 -6.35 20.94
CA ASN A 218 2.99 -7.29 20.88
C ASN A 218 3.36 -8.63 21.57
N PRO A 219 2.67 -9.03 22.67
CA PRO A 219 3.00 -10.26 23.40
C PRO A 219 2.85 -11.53 22.57
N SER A 220 1.90 -11.54 21.63
CA SER A 220 1.67 -12.67 20.73
C SER A 220 2.87 -12.94 19.82
N SER A 221 3.57 -11.88 19.38
CA SER A 221 4.78 -12.03 18.55
C SER A 221 5.91 -12.69 19.34
N PHE A 222 6.06 -12.36 20.63
CA PHE A 222 7.06 -12.98 21.50
C PHE A 222 6.71 -14.43 21.83
N PHE A 223 5.44 -14.73 22.09
CA PHE A 223 4.97 -16.11 22.24
C PHE A 223 5.35 -16.96 21.03
N LEU A 224 5.08 -16.44 19.83
CA LEU A 224 5.34 -17.18 18.59
C LEU A 224 6.85 -17.36 18.35
N PHE A 225 7.65 -16.31 18.53
CA PHE A 225 9.10 -16.37 18.34
C PHE A 225 9.78 -17.35 19.30
N PHE A 226 9.54 -17.20 20.60
CA PHE A 226 10.09 -18.11 21.61
C PHE A 226 9.46 -19.49 21.55
N GLY A 227 8.20 -19.60 21.10
CA GLY A 227 7.52 -20.86 20.86
C GLY A 227 8.14 -21.66 19.71
N ILE A 228 8.49 -21.02 18.59
CA ILE A 228 9.22 -21.67 17.49
C ILE A 228 10.60 -22.11 17.96
N PHE A 229 11.33 -21.23 18.65
CA PHE A 229 12.63 -21.57 19.21
C PHE A 229 12.53 -22.77 20.18
N GLY A 230 11.53 -22.75 21.05
CA GLY A 230 11.27 -23.83 21.99
C GLY A 230 10.82 -25.13 21.33
N LEU A 231 10.11 -25.06 20.20
CA LEU A 231 9.79 -26.24 19.40
C LEU A 231 11.07 -26.90 18.89
N ILE A 232 11.99 -26.13 18.31
CA ILE A 232 13.25 -26.65 17.76
C ILE A 232 14.09 -27.29 18.87
N VAL A 233 14.35 -26.54 19.94
CA VAL A 233 15.14 -27.02 21.08
C VAL A 233 14.47 -28.23 21.75
N GLY A 234 13.15 -28.17 21.93
CA GLY A 234 12.36 -29.25 22.52
C GLY A 234 12.36 -30.52 21.67
N LEU A 235 12.30 -30.39 20.34
CA LEU A 235 12.37 -31.53 19.42
C LEU A 235 13.75 -32.17 19.45
N SER A 236 14.82 -31.37 19.43
CA SER A 236 16.19 -31.88 19.53
C SER A 236 16.45 -32.58 20.86
N LEU A 237 16.13 -31.95 21.98
CA LEU A 237 16.32 -32.54 23.32
C LEU A 237 15.43 -33.76 23.52
N GLY A 238 14.15 -33.70 23.11
CA GLY A 238 13.23 -34.82 23.17
C GLY A 238 13.71 -36.01 22.35
N ALA A 239 14.21 -35.78 21.14
CA ALA A 239 14.77 -36.85 20.31
C ALA A 239 16.01 -37.48 20.97
N VAL A 240 16.91 -36.69 21.55
CA VAL A 240 18.07 -37.19 22.28
C VAL A 240 17.64 -38.00 23.50
N VAL A 241 16.66 -37.52 24.29
CA VAL A 241 16.12 -38.24 25.46
C VAL A 241 15.48 -39.57 25.04
N GLY A 242 14.74 -39.61 23.94
CA GLY A 242 14.08 -40.82 23.46
C GLY A 242 15.04 -41.84 22.83
N ALA A 243 16.09 -41.36 22.14
CA ALA A 243 17.06 -42.21 21.46
C ALA A 243 18.18 -42.70 22.39
N THR A 244 18.50 -41.96 23.45
CA THR A 244 19.61 -42.28 24.36
C THR A 244 19.13 -42.76 25.73
N SER A 245 19.95 -43.56 26.41
CA SER A 245 19.74 -43.96 27.80
C SER A 245 20.21 -42.92 28.82
N LEU A 246 20.64 -41.73 28.36
CA LEU A 246 21.22 -40.67 29.20
C LEU A 246 20.29 -40.20 30.32
N PHE A 247 18.98 -40.37 30.15
CA PHE A 247 17.97 -39.91 31.10
C PHE A 247 17.09 -41.06 31.62
N SER A 248 17.60 -42.30 31.67
CA SER A 248 16.85 -43.48 32.13
C SER A 248 16.20 -43.30 33.51
N HIS A 249 16.86 -42.57 34.42
CA HIS A 249 16.33 -42.34 35.76
C HIS A 249 15.07 -41.46 35.76
N PHE A 250 14.95 -40.53 34.81
CA PHE A 250 13.77 -39.69 34.64
C PHE A 250 12.62 -40.46 33.98
N ILE A 251 12.93 -41.29 32.98
CA ILE A 251 11.92 -42.08 32.26
C ILE A 251 11.35 -43.21 33.15
N ALA A 252 12.10 -43.69 34.14
CA ALA A 252 11.61 -44.66 35.12
C ALA A 252 10.42 -44.14 35.96
N ALA A 253 10.20 -42.83 36.03
CA ALA A 253 9.04 -42.24 36.70
C ALA A 253 7.79 -42.13 35.81
N LEU A 254 7.94 -42.36 34.50
CA LEU A 254 6.83 -42.34 33.53
C LEU A 254 6.15 -43.71 33.43
N PRO A 255 4.90 -43.78 32.93
CA PRO A 255 4.21 -45.06 32.69
C PRO A 255 5.05 -46.04 31.85
N GLU A 256 4.91 -47.35 32.10
CA GLU A 256 5.66 -48.42 31.42
C GLU A 256 5.65 -48.37 29.88
N PHE A 257 4.64 -47.71 29.30
CA PHE A 257 4.57 -47.45 27.87
C PHE A 257 5.80 -46.69 27.35
N PHE A 258 6.29 -45.70 28.10
CA PHE A 258 7.40 -44.85 27.66
C PHE A 258 8.77 -45.52 27.85
N SER A 259 8.93 -46.35 28.89
CA SER A 259 10.18 -47.06 29.15
C SER A 259 10.45 -48.15 28.09
N THR A 260 9.41 -48.79 27.56
CA THR A 260 9.53 -49.83 26.50
C THR A 260 9.87 -49.28 25.11
N LEU A 261 9.72 -47.96 24.92
CA LEU A 261 9.99 -47.25 23.66
C LEU A 261 11.37 -46.59 23.64
N GLN A 262 12.00 -46.37 24.80
CA GLN A 262 13.31 -45.75 24.90
C GLN A 262 14.39 -46.59 24.19
N GLY A 263 15.30 -45.93 23.46
CA GLY A 263 16.38 -46.58 22.73
C GLY A 263 15.96 -47.20 21.38
N LYS A 264 14.68 -47.14 21.03
CA LYS A 264 14.18 -47.45 19.68
C LYS A 264 14.00 -46.17 18.87
N ILE A 265 14.05 -46.29 17.53
CA ILE A 265 13.79 -45.17 16.61
C ILE A 265 12.43 -44.52 16.90
N HIS A 266 11.41 -45.34 17.22
CA HIS A 266 10.08 -44.86 17.60
C HIS A 266 10.08 -44.02 18.89
N GLY A 267 10.97 -44.33 19.85
CA GLY A 267 11.15 -43.54 21.06
C GLY A 267 11.65 -42.14 20.74
N GLY A 268 12.72 -42.03 19.94
CA GLY A 268 13.24 -40.72 19.50
C GLY A 268 12.17 -39.85 18.84
N LEU A 269 11.32 -40.43 18.00
CA LEU A 269 10.23 -39.71 17.33
C LEU A 269 9.14 -39.23 18.31
N LEU A 270 8.66 -40.12 19.19
CA LEU A 270 7.60 -39.78 20.14
C LEU A 270 8.06 -38.76 21.18
N PHE A 271 9.23 -38.98 21.79
CA PHE A 271 9.80 -38.03 22.74
C PHE A 271 10.19 -36.70 22.08
N GLY A 272 10.64 -36.71 20.83
CA GLY A 272 10.86 -35.49 20.05
C GLY A 272 9.57 -34.68 19.82
N LEU A 273 8.46 -35.35 19.50
CA LEU A 273 7.17 -34.69 19.29
C LEU A 273 6.64 -34.08 20.60
N PHE A 274 6.65 -34.84 21.69
CA PHE A 274 6.25 -34.33 23.01
C PHE A 274 7.18 -33.22 23.51
N GLY A 275 8.49 -33.39 23.31
CA GLY A 275 9.50 -32.39 23.65
C GLY A 275 9.28 -31.08 22.88
N GLY A 276 8.97 -31.16 21.58
CA GLY A 276 8.64 -29.99 20.76
C GLY A 276 7.37 -29.28 21.23
N LEU A 277 6.30 -30.03 21.56
CA LEU A 277 5.05 -29.46 22.06
C LEU A 277 5.24 -28.77 23.42
N LEU A 278 5.92 -29.45 24.36
CA LEU A 278 6.23 -28.89 25.68
C LEU A 278 7.17 -27.70 25.58
N GLY A 279 8.18 -27.77 24.71
CA GLY A 279 9.11 -26.68 24.45
C GLY A 279 8.41 -25.44 23.88
N LEU A 280 7.51 -25.63 22.91
CA LEU A 280 6.71 -24.54 22.35
C LEU A 280 5.83 -23.88 23.41
N LEU A 281 5.14 -24.67 24.23
CA LEU A 281 4.26 -24.14 25.27
C LEU A 281 5.07 -23.43 26.36
N PHE A 282 6.12 -24.06 26.88
CA PHE A 282 6.90 -23.52 27.99
C PHE A 282 7.63 -22.24 27.59
N LEU A 283 8.45 -22.29 26.53
CA LEU A 283 9.21 -21.11 26.09
C LEU A 283 8.30 -20.05 25.47
N GLY A 284 7.21 -20.46 24.80
CA GLY A 284 6.19 -19.52 24.33
C GLY A 284 5.56 -18.73 25.47
N VAL A 285 5.11 -19.40 26.54
CA VAL A 285 4.54 -18.74 27.73
C VAL A 285 5.57 -17.83 28.41
N VAL A 286 6.82 -18.29 28.57
CA VAL A 286 7.90 -17.46 29.12
C VAL A 286 8.14 -16.21 28.25
N GLY A 287 8.18 -16.35 26.93
CA GLY A 287 8.31 -15.23 25.99
C GLY A 287 7.14 -14.26 26.09
N PHE A 288 5.91 -14.78 26.18
CA PHE A 288 4.70 -13.97 26.37
C PHE A 288 4.75 -13.15 27.66
N LEU A 289 5.06 -13.80 28.79
CA LEU A 289 5.18 -13.14 30.09
C LEU A 289 6.28 -12.08 30.07
N THR A 290 7.40 -12.37 29.42
CA THR A 290 8.49 -11.41 29.23
C THR A 290 8.01 -10.15 28.50
N ALA A 291 7.25 -10.31 27.41
CA ALA A 291 6.67 -9.17 26.70
C ALA A 291 5.68 -8.37 27.55
N VAL A 292 4.86 -9.04 28.38
CA VAL A 292 3.96 -8.36 29.33
C VAL A 292 4.76 -7.52 30.33
N VAL A 293 5.84 -8.06 30.90
CA VAL A 293 6.71 -7.33 31.83
C VAL A 293 7.37 -6.14 31.14
N VAL A 294 7.89 -6.30 29.93
CA VAL A 294 8.50 -5.19 29.17
C VAL A 294 7.47 -4.11 28.87
N ASN A 295 6.25 -4.48 28.46
CA ASN A 295 5.18 -3.51 28.24
C ASN A 295 4.80 -2.76 29.52
N MET A 296 4.77 -3.44 30.67
CA MET A 296 4.57 -2.79 31.96
C MET A 296 5.66 -1.75 32.25
N ILE A 297 6.93 -2.10 32.02
CA ILE A 297 8.06 -1.17 32.19
C ILE A 297 7.96 0.02 31.22
N LEU A 298 7.65 -0.22 29.95
CA LEU A 298 7.47 0.84 28.94
C LEU A 298 6.31 1.77 29.29
N SER A 299 5.24 1.23 29.86
CA SER A 299 4.10 2.03 30.34
C SER A 299 4.48 2.95 31.51
N LEU A 300 5.45 2.57 32.34
CA LEU A 300 5.94 3.40 33.45
C LEU A 300 6.87 4.52 32.96
N ILE A 301 7.69 4.24 31.94
CA ILE A 301 8.69 5.18 31.42
C ILE A 301 8.09 6.13 30.37
N GLY A 302 6.95 5.79 29.77
CA GLY A 302 6.34 6.55 28.67
C GLY A 302 6.90 6.20 27.29
N GLY A 303 7.57 5.06 27.18
CA GLY A 303 8.24 4.57 25.97
C GLY A 303 9.71 4.98 25.84
N ILE A 304 10.42 4.32 24.93
CA ILE A 304 11.82 4.60 24.62
C ILE A 304 11.87 5.48 23.37
N LYS A 305 12.58 6.61 23.46
CA LYS A 305 12.87 7.48 22.32
C LYS A 305 14.15 6.99 21.66
N LEU A 306 14.06 6.58 20.40
CA LEU A 306 15.22 6.22 19.59
C LEU A 306 15.48 7.36 18.60
N ARG A 307 16.71 7.89 18.64
CA ARG A 307 17.24 8.77 17.62
C ARG A 307 18.07 7.90 16.68
N ILE A 308 17.71 7.88 15.40
CA ILE A 308 18.45 7.13 14.39
C ILE A 308 19.18 8.17 13.57
N ASP A 309 20.47 8.35 13.87
CA ASP A 309 21.32 9.25 13.11
C ASP A 309 21.55 8.63 11.72
N LYS A 310 21.32 9.41 10.66
CA LYS A 310 21.55 8.97 9.29
C LYS A 310 23.06 8.82 9.11
N ILE A 311 23.54 7.57 8.97
CA ILE A 311 24.94 7.33 8.60
C ILE A 311 25.07 7.75 7.13
N GLU A 312 25.67 8.93 6.89
CA GLU A 312 26.10 9.32 5.56
C GLU A 312 27.08 8.26 5.00
N LYS A 313 26.80 7.79 3.79
CA LYS A 313 27.62 6.83 3.05
C LYS A 313 28.08 7.46 1.76
#